data_AF-A0A5E5QMN7-F1
#
_entry.id   AF-A0A5E5QMN7-F1
#
_cell.length_a   1.000
_cell.length_b   1.000
_cell.length_c   1.000
_cell.angle_alpha   90.00
_cell.angle_beta   90.00
_cell.angle_gamma   90.00
#
_symmetry.space_group_name_H-M   'P 1'
#
loop_
_entity.id
_entity.type
_entity.pdbx_description
1 polymer ?
#
loop_
_entity_poly.entity_id
_entity_poly.type
_entity_poly.pdbx_seq_one_letter_code
_entity_poly.pdbx_strand_id
1 'polypeptide(L)'
;MNHKELVLLNTIASLDKKAKDQVWNNIANDLGLGLKGKIKKTLKLWHTLFLLIPVIIFTSLAPNASIILDAGDTGWKATLNNQQLSIKAVSPMVVGKNEVCVLWIKKEGHFFKVSELPNDGVKNIILSEAMLTHFKHAIVVISIENKTDISSPKTIEYTRQL
;
A
#
# COMPACT_ATOMS: atom_id res chain seq x y z
N MET A 1 -4.83 -14.45 49.29
CA MET A 1 -5.76 -13.61 48.51
C MET A 1 -6.86 -13.16 49.44
N ASN A 2 -7.24 -11.88 49.44
CA ASN A 2 -8.67 -11.63 49.35
C ASN A 2 -8.92 -10.46 48.42
N HIS A 3 -8.99 -10.87 47.15
CA HIS A 3 -9.77 -10.34 46.03
C HIS A 3 -11.18 -9.81 46.38
N LYS A 4 -11.58 -9.82 47.66
CA LYS A 4 -12.91 -9.45 48.15
C LYS A 4 -13.08 -7.96 48.40
N GLU A 5 -12.01 -7.22 48.70
CA GLU A 5 -12.14 -5.76 48.90
C GLU A 5 -12.15 -4.96 47.59
N LEU A 6 -11.42 -5.42 46.56
CA LEU A 6 -11.49 -4.79 45.23
C LEU A 6 -12.77 -5.13 44.46
N VAL A 7 -13.48 -6.20 44.85
CA VAL A 7 -14.80 -6.52 44.30
C VAL A 7 -15.88 -5.63 44.94
N LEU A 8 -15.70 -5.16 46.18
CA LEU A 8 -16.71 -4.34 46.85
C LEU A 8 -16.90 -2.94 46.26
N LEU A 9 -15.87 -2.36 45.62
CA LEU A 9 -16.01 -1.04 44.96
C LEU A 9 -16.65 -1.10 43.56
N ASN A 10 -16.68 -2.27 42.91
CA ASN A 10 -17.36 -2.44 41.63
C ASN A 10 -18.80 -2.96 41.78
N THR A 11 -19.26 -3.16 43.04
CA THR A 11 -20.59 -3.67 43.36
C THR A 11 -21.54 -2.61 43.92
N ILE A 12 -21.14 -1.33 43.96
CA ILE A 12 -22.06 -0.24 44.33
C ILE A 12 -22.60 0.38 43.04
N ALA A 13 -23.80 -0.09 42.70
CA ALA A 13 -24.68 0.34 41.62
C ALA A 13 -24.18 0.02 40.20
N SER A 14 -24.50 -1.18 39.70
CA SER A 14 -24.84 -1.28 38.29
C SER A 14 -25.95 -0.25 38.07
N LEU A 15 -25.65 0.84 37.35
CA LEU A 15 -26.67 1.84 37.05
C LEU A 15 -27.85 1.11 36.43
N ASP A 16 -28.97 1.12 37.16
CA ASP A 16 -30.21 0.53 36.74
C ASP A 16 -30.51 1.04 35.33
N LYS A 17 -30.96 0.16 34.44
CA LYS A 17 -31.10 0.46 33.01
C LYS A 17 -31.94 1.73 32.80
N LYS A 18 -32.90 1.96 33.70
CA LYS A 18 -33.70 3.18 33.80
C LYS A 18 -32.90 4.44 34.08
N ALA A 19 -31.91 4.41 34.99
CA ALA A 19 -31.06 5.57 35.30
C ALA A 19 -30.18 5.92 34.09
N LYS A 20 -29.67 4.92 33.37
CA LYS A 20 -28.89 5.12 32.15
C LYS A 20 -29.74 5.72 31.02
N ASP A 21 -30.95 5.21 30.83
CA ASP A 21 -31.90 5.72 29.85
C ASP A 21 -32.39 7.14 30.19
N GLN A 22 -32.49 7.47 31.48
CA GLN A 22 -32.87 8.81 31.94
C GLN A 22 -31.76 9.84 31.75
N VAL A 23 -30.50 9.45 31.97
CA VAL A 23 -29.32 10.31 31.67
C VAL A 23 -29.25 10.58 30.15
N TRP A 24 -29.43 9.55 29.32
CA TRP A 24 -29.45 9.74 27.86
C TRP A 24 -30.62 10.58 27.37
N ASN A 25 -31.82 10.43 27.94
CA ASN A 25 -32.97 11.26 27.60
C ASN A 25 -32.81 12.71 28.05
N ASN A 26 -32.18 12.96 29.20
CA ASN A 26 -31.90 14.32 29.67
C ASN A 26 -30.84 15.01 28.79
N ILE A 27 -29.77 14.31 28.41
CA ILE A 27 -28.76 14.82 27.46
C ILE A 27 -29.39 15.09 26.08
N ALA A 28 -30.28 14.20 25.62
CA ALA A 28 -30.97 14.36 24.34
C ALA A 28 -31.95 15.54 24.33
N ASN A 29 -32.58 15.84 25.48
CA ASN A 29 -33.44 17.01 25.66
C ASN A 29 -32.64 18.32 25.76
N ASP A 30 -31.48 18.31 26.42
CA ASP A 30 -30.58 19.48 26.50
C ASP A 30 -29.95 19.83 25.15
N LEU A 31 -29.76 18.84 24.27
CA LEU A 31 -29.19 19.03 22.93
C LEU A 31 -30.23 19.35 21.85
N GLY A 32 -31.52 19.47 22.19
CA GLY A 32 -32.56 19.90 21.25
C GLY A 32 -32.73 19.00 20.02
N LEU A 33 -32.37 17.71 20.09
CA LEU A 33 -32.43 16.78 18.93
C LEU A 33 -33.80 16.10 18.82
N GLY A 34 -34.83 16.92 18.60
CA GLY A 34 -36.18 16.49 18.24
C GLY A 34 -36.28 15.96 16.80
N LEU A 35 -35.63 14.84 16.46
CA LEU A 35 -35.70 14.24 15.12
C LEU A 35 -35.71 12.69 15.13
N LYS A 36 -36.53 12.07 15.98
CA LYS A 36 -36.71 10.59 16.01
C LYS A 36 -37.59 10.01 14.88
N GLY A 37 -38.08 10.81 13.93
CA GLY A 37 -39.10 10.36 12.97
C GLY A 37 -38.65 10.02 11.54
N LYS A 38 -37.48 10.47 11.05
CA LYS A 38 -37.17 10.44 9.59
C LYS A 38 -35.92 9.68 9.16
N ILE A 39 -35.14 9.13 10.09
CA ILE A 39 -33.82 8.52 9.77
C ILE A 39 -33.96 7.10 9.19
N LYS A 40 -35.11 6.43 9.37
CA LYS A 40 -35.31 5.04 8.93
C LYS A 40 -35.41 4.86 7.41
N LYS A 41 -35.73 5.92 6.64
CA LYS A 41 -35.82 5.86 5.17
C LYS A 41 -34.52 6.26 4.46
N THR A 42 -33.66 7.06 5.09
CA THR A 42 -32.37 7.49 4.51
C THR A 42 -31.27 6.45 4.63
N LEU A 43 -31.35 5.50 5.57
CA LEU A 43 -30.36 4.41 5.67
C LEU A 43 -30.46 3.37 4.53
N LYS A 44 -31.62 3.24 3.88
CA LYS A 44 -31.83 2.21 2.84
C LYS A 44 -31.27 2.59 1.47
N LEU A 45 -30.81 3.83 1.31
CA LEU A 45 -30.24 4.38 0.07
C LEU A 45 -28.72 4.56 0.12
N TRP A 46 -28.07 4.14 1.20
CA TRP A 46 -26.61 4.29 1.33
C TRP A 46 -25.83 3.21 0.55
N HIS A 47 -26.45 2.05 0.28
CA HIS A 47 -25.83 0.99 -0.51
C HIS A 47 -25.79 1.28 -2.01
N THR A 48 -26.65 2.17 -2.52
CA THR A 48 -26.67 2.53 -3.95
C THR A 48 -25.70 3.67 -4.29
N LEU A 49 -25.27 4.45 -3.29
CA LEU A 49 -24.29 5.54 -3.49
C LEU A 49 -22.83 5.04 -3.45
N PHE A 50 -22.60 3.81 -2.97
CA PHE A 50 -21.26 3.22 -2.87
C PHE A 50 -20.70 2.68 -4.21
N LEU A 51 -21.51 2.70 -5.28
CA LEU A 51 -21.09 2.34 -6.65
C LEU A 51 -20.60 3.54 -7.48
N LEU A 52 -20.45 4.70 -6.85
CA LEU A 52 -19.75 5.86 -7.40
C LEU A 52 -18.56 6.21 -6.50
N ILE A 53 -17.78 5.20 -6.11
CA ILE A 53 -16.38 5.44 -5.80
C ILE A 53 -15.74 5.65 -7.17
N PRO A 54 -15.38 6.88 -7.60
CA PRO A 54 -14.28 6.96 -8.54
C PRO A 54 -13.15 6.23 -7.82
N VAL A 55 -12.71 5.13 -8.40
CA VAL A 55 -11.41 4.56 -8.07
C VAL A 55 -10.45 5.69 -8.42
N ILE A 56 -10.23 6.59 -7.47
CA ILE A 56 -9.14 7.54 -7.49
C ILE A 56 -7.95 6.63 -7.27
N ILE A 57 -7.49 6.08 -8.40
CA ILE A 57 -6.16 5.52 -8.52
C ILE A 57 -5.30 6.64 -7.96
N PHE A 58 -4.66 6.39 -6.82
CA PHE A 58 -3.61 7.24 -6.29
C PHE A 58 -2.44 7.18 -7.29
N THR A 59 -2.61 7.79 -8.46
CA THR A 59 -1.51 8.24 -9.28
C THR A 59 -0.99 9.44 -8.51
N SER A 60 0.07 9.23 -7.75
CA SER A 60 0.89 10.32 -7.25
C SER A 60 1.28 11.18 -8.45
N LEU A 61 0.53 12.25 -8.69
CA LEU A 61 0.88 13.31 -9.63
C LEU A 61 1.99 14.13 -8.98
N ALA A 62 3.15 13.49 -8.74
CA ALA A 62 4.40 14.19 -8.57
C ALA A 62 4.86 14.52 -9.99
N PRO A 63 4.96 15.81 -10.38
CA PRO A 63 5.21 16.21 -11.76
C PRO A 63 6.52 15.67 -12.37
N ASN A 64 7.40 15.09 -11.55
CA ASN A 64 8.72 14.58 -11.95
C ASN A 64 8.86 13.06 -11.78
N ALA A 65 7.77 12.34 -11.46
CA ALA A 65 7.82 10.90 -11.29
C ALA A 65 7.79 10.20 -12.66
N SER A 66 8.87 9.50 -13.01
CA SER A 66 8.95 8.68 -14.22
C SER A 66 8.56 7.24 -13.94
N ILE A 67 7.73 6.66 -14.80
CA ILE A 67 7.36 5.24 -14.73
C ILE A 67 8.47 4.43 -15.40
N ILE A 68 9.10 3.54 -14.64
CA ILE A 68 10.20 2.67 -15.07
C ILE A 68 9.67 1.30 -15.49
N LEU A 69 8.71 0.77 -14.73
CA LEU A 69 8.03 -0.50 -15.01
C LEU A 69 6.52 -0.32 -14.89
N ASP A 70 5.79 -0.93 -15.82
CA ASP A 70 4.35 -1.09 -15.73
C ASP A 70 4.01 -2.48 -15.18
N ALA A 71 3.02 -2.52 -14.27
CA ALA A 71 2.56 -3.75 -13.67
C ALA A 71 1.83 -4.65 -14.68
N GLY A 72 1.22 -4.08 -15.72
CA GLY A 72 0.56 -4.86 -16.77
C GLY A 72 1.54 -5.74 -17.55
N ASP A 73 2.76 -5.25 -17.76
CA ASP A 73 3.77 -5.95 -18.57
C ASP A 73 4.63 -6.91 -17.74
N THR A 74 4.89 -6.56 -16.48
CA THR A 74 5.92 -7.22 -15.67
C THR A 74 5.43 -7.82 -14.37
N GLY A 75 4.25 -7.42 -13.88
CA GLY A 75 3.79 -7.76 -12.53
C GLY A 75 4.31 -6.82 -11.43
N TRP A 76 5.22 -5.88 -11.76
CA TRP A 76 5.73 -4.84 -10.86
C TRP A 76 5.45 -3.44 -11.40
N LYS A 77 5.11 -2.52 -10.51
CA LYS A 77 5.08 -1.09 -10.83
C LYS A 77 6.31 -0.43 -10.24
N ALA A 78 7.17 0.15 -11.07
CA ALA A 78 8.34 0.90 -10.61
C ALA A 78 8.21 2.36 -11.01
N THR A 79 8.39 3.25 -10.04
CA THR A 79 8.32 4.70 -10.24
C THR A 79 9.54 5.35 -9.62
N LEU A 80 10.23 6.15 -10.43
CA LEU A 80 11.39 6.93 -10.01
C LEU A 80 10.97 8.37 -9.79
N ASN A 81 11.16 8.89 -8.59
CA ASN A 81 10.93 10.29 -8.25
C ASN A 81 12.19 10.88 -7.63
N ASN A 82 12.85 11.79 -8.34
CA ASN A 82 14.19 12.28 -8.00
C ASN A 82 15.17 11.10 -7.83
N GLN A 83 15.71 10.90 -6.62
CA GLN A 83 16.61 9.80 -6.27
C GLN A 83 15.89 8.55 -5.75
N GLN A 84 14.58 8.63 -5.50
CA GLN A 84 13.84 7.54 -4.88
C GLN A 84 13.17 6.66 -5.93
N LEU A 85 13.64 5.41 -6.03
CA LEU A 85 12.99 4.37 -6.80
C LEU A 85 12.06 3.56 -5.88
N SER A 86 10.76 3.61 -6.18
CA SER A 86 9.74 2.80 -5.51
C SER A 86 9.31 1.66 -6.43
N ILE A 87 9.44 0.43 -5.96
CA ILE A 87 9.09 -0.79 -6.69
C ILE A 87 7.99 -1.50 -5.90
N LYS A 88 6.80 -1.59 -6.48
CA LYS A 88 5.65 -2.26 -5.90
C LYS A 88 5.39 -3.58 -6.60
N ALA A 89 5.28 -4.65 -5.83
CA ALA A 89 4.74 -5.93 -6.30
C ALA A 89 3.22 -5.81 -6.46
N VAL A 90 2.71 -6.08 -7.66
CA VAL A 90 1.26 -6.05 -7.96
C VAL A 90 0.77 -7.46 -8.25
N SER A 91 1.40 -8.12 -9.21
CA SER A 91 1.19 -9.52 -9.54
C SER A 91 2.55 -10.12 -9.94
N PRO A 92 3.50 -10.17 -8.99
CA PRO A 92 4.88 -10.54 -9.28
C PRO A 92 4.97 -11.97 -9.82
N MET A 93 5.91 -12.19 -10.72
CA MET A 93 6.19 -13.52 -11.25
C MET A 93 6.65 -14.46 -10.13
N VAL A 94 6.15 -15.69 -10.15
CA VAL A 94 6.57 -16.74 -9.21
C VAL A 94 7.79 -17.46 -9.80
N VAL A 95 8.92 -17.39 -9.08
CA VAL A 95 10.17 -18.06 -9.45
C VAL A 95 10.52 -19.20 -8.48
N GLY A 96 11.51 -20.02 -8.83
CA GLY A 96 11.97 -21.12 -7.99
C GLY A 96 12.51 -20.67 -6.62
N LYS A 97 12.60 -21.61 -5.67
CA LYS A 97 13.03 -21.32 -4.28
C LYS A 97 14.40 -20.62 -4.18
N ASN A 98 15.31 -20.94 -5.10
CA ASN A 98 16.67 -20.40 -5.15
C ASN A 98 16.82 -19.28 -6.20
N GLU A 99 15.72 -18.83 -6.78
CA GLU A 99 15.69 -17.83 -7.83
C GLU A 99 15.09 -16.53 -7.32
N VAL A 100 15.41 -15.45 -8.03
CA VAL A 100 14.95 -14.10 -7.72
C VAL A 100 14.91 -13.29 -9.02
N CYS A 101 13.88 -12.46 -9.16
CA CYS A 101 13.81 -11.49 -10.25
C CYS A 101 14.67 -10.28 -9.91
N VAL A 102 15.52 -9.85 -10.84
CA VAL A 102 16.46 -8.76 -10.66
C VAL A 102 16.19 -7.68 -11.70
N LEU A 103 16.09 -6.44 -11.23
CA LEU A 103 16.02 -5.24 -12.04
C LEU A 103 17.44 -4.76 -12.36
N TRP A 104 17.69 -4.59 -13.65
CA TRP A 104 18.91 -4.05 -14.20
C TRP A 104 18.60 -2.84 -15.07
N ILE A 105 19.62 -2.02 -15.28
CA ILE A 105 19.65 -1.11 -16.43
C ILE A 105 20.86 -1.41 -17.29
N LYS A 106 20.70 -1.28 -18.59
CA LYS A 106 21.77 -1.39 -19.58
C LYS A 106 22.01 -0.03 -20.20
N LYS A 107 23.24 0.45 -20.12
CA LYS A 107 23.70 1.69 -20.74
C LYS A 107 25.08 1.45 -21.33
N GLU A 108 25.28 1.88 -22.58
CA GLU A 108 26.59 1.79 -23.26
C GLU A 108 27.19 0.38 -23.25
N GLY A 109 26.34 -0.65 -23.36
CA GLY A 109 26.76 -2.06 -23.36
C GLY A 109 27.00 -2.66 -21.97
N HIS A 110 26.99 -1.86 -20.92
CA HIS A 110 27.18 -2.31 -19.53
C HIS A 110 25.85 -2.51 -18.82
N PHE A 111 25.76 -3.57 -18.01
CA PHE A 111 24.62 -3.84 -17.13
C PHE A 111 24.95 -3.40 -15.71
N PHE A 112 24.00 -2.69 -15.10
CA PHE A 112 24.08 -2.24 -13.72
C PHE A 112 22.92 -2.85 -12.95
N LYS A 113 23.23 -3.60 -11.88
CA LYS A 113 22.21 -4.12 -10.97
C LYS A 113 21.60 -2.95 -10.21
N VAL A 114 20.28 -2.78 -10.34
CA VAL A 114 19.55 -1.78 -9.55
C VAL A 114 19.06 -2.41 -8.26
N SER A 115 18.31 -3.51 -8.36
CA SER A 115 17.80 -4.22 -7.20
C SER A 115 17.19 -5.56 -7.53
N GLU A 116 17.09 -6.42 -6.52
CA GLU A 116 16.14 -7.53 -6.55
C GLU A 116 14.72 -7.00 -6.40
N LEU A 117 13.80 -7.52 -7.23
CA LEU A 117 12.40 -7.17 -7.22
C LEU A 117 11.69 -7.84 -6.02
N PRO A 118 10.82 -7.11 -5.31
CA PRO A 118 10.12 -7.66 -4.16
C PRO A 118 9.07 -8.68 -4.60
N ASN A 119 8.90 -9.77 -3.85
CA ASN A 119 7.81 -10.73 -4.06
C ASN A 119 6.47 -10.23 -3.51
N ASP A 120 6.48 -9.21 -2.67
CA ASP A 120 5.30 -8.62 -2.04
C ASP A 120 5.56 -7.17 -1.59
N GLY A 121 4.49 -6.40 -1.38
CA GLY A 121 4.56 -5.05 -0.84
C GLY A 121 5.30 -4.04 -1.73
N VAL A 122 5.99 -3.10 -1.08
CA VAL A 122 6.71 -1.98 -1.73
C VAL A 122 8.14 -1.93 -1.20
N LYS A 123 9.09 -1.91 -2.13
CA LYS A 123 10.52 -1.70 -1.87
C LYS A 123 10.93 -0.31 -2.33
N ASN A 124 11.46 0.49 -1.41
CA ASN A 124 11.99 1.82 -1.71
C ASN A 124 13.51 1.78 -1.68
N ILE A 125 14.14 2.39 -2.69
CA ILE A 125 15.60 2.43 -2.85
C ILE A 125 15.98 3.87 -3.14
N ILE A 126 17.02 4.35 -2.46
CA ILE A 126 17.64 5.63 -2.78
C ILE A 126 18.78 5.35 -3.75
N LEU A 127 18.66 5.86 -4.97
CA LEU A 127 19.66 5.76 -6.01
C LEU A 127 20.69 6.88 -5.83
N SER A 128 21.96 6.57 -6.03
CA SER A 128 23.00 7.60 -6.12
C SER A 128 22.80 8.44 -7.38
N GLU A 129 23.33 9.67 -7.37
CA GLU A 129 23.29 10.53 -8.55
C GLU A 129 23.98 9.88 -9.76
N ALA A 130 25.09 9.16 -9.54
CA ALA A 130 25.75 8.38 -10.59
C ALA A 130 24.83 7.31 -11.18
N MET A 131 24.02 6.63 -10.37
CA MET A 131 23.07 5.66 -10.89
C MET A 131 21.95 6.34 -11.70
N LEU A 132 21.46 7.50 -11.25
CA LEU A 132 20.43 8.27 -11.96
C LEU A 132 20.87 8.72 -13.36
N THR A 133 22.13 9.13 -13.54
CA THR A 133 22.60 9.54 -14.88
C THR A 133 22.55 8.39 -15.88
N HIS A 134 22.76 7.15 -15.42
CA HIS A 134 22.66 5.97 -16.26
C HIS A 134 21.21 5.64 -16.64
N PHE A 135 20.19 6.04 -15.87
CA PHE A 135 18.78 5.82 -16.23
C PHE A 135 18.34 6.58 -17.49
N LYS A 136 18.99 7.71 -17.81
CA LYS A 136 18.61 8.52 -18.98
C LYS A 136 18.94 7.78 -20.29
N HIS A 137 17.89 7.40 -21.01
CA HIS A 137 17.96 6.54 -22.20
C HIS A 137 18.57 5.15 -21.92
N ALA A 138 18.43 4.62 -20.70
CA ALA A 138 18.79 3.24 -20.43
C ALA A 138 17.76 2.28 -21.00
N ILE A 139 18.22 1.05 -21.21
CA ILE A 139 17.34 -0.10 -21.40
C ILE A 139 17.13 -0.73 -20.02
N VAL A 140 15.90 -0.77 -19.55
CA VAL A 140 15.51 -1.53 -18.36
C VAL A 140 15.43 -3.00 -18.72
N VAL A 141 15.98 -3.85 -17.86
CA VAL A 141 15.98 -5.30 -18.03
C VAL A 141 15.53 -5.96 -16.73
N ILE A 142 14.66 -6.96 -16.84
CA ILE A 142 14.35 -7.89 -15.74
C ILE A 142 14.89 -9.25 -16.13
N SER A 143 15.60 -9.88 -15.21
CA SER A 143 16.05 -11.25 -15.38
C SER A 143 15.76 -12.11 -14.16
N ILE A 144 15.68 -13.43 -14.35
CA ILE A 144 15.62 -14.43 -13.28
C ILE A 144 17.03 -14.91 -13.00
N GLU A 145 17.46 -14.76 -11.76
CA GLU A 145 18.81 -15.12 -11.34
C GLU A 145 18.81 -16.05 -10.13
N ASN A 146 19.89 -16.83 -10.00
CA ASN A 146 20.13 -17.59 -8.78
C ASN A 146 20.57 -16.63 -7.67
N LYS A 147 19.95 -16.74 -6.49
CA LYS A 147 20.24 -15.91 -5.30
C LYS A 147 21.73 -15.87 -4.91
N THR A 148 22.48 -16.93 -5.16
CA THR A 148 23.89 -17.03 -4.77
C THR A 148 24.87 -16.49 -5.81
N ASP A 149 24.43 -16.22 -7.04
CA ASP A 149 25.30 -15.75 -8.13
C ASP A 149 24.57 -14.78 -9.06
N ILE A 150 24.55 -13.52 -8.65
CA ILE A 150 23.93 -12.39 -9.36
C ILE A 150 25.04 -11.44 -9.81
N SER A 151 25.74 -11.81 -10.88
CA SER A 151 26.85 -11.05 -11.45
C SER A 151 26.46 -10.28 -12.72
N SER A 152 25.64 -10.90 -13.58
CA SER A 152 25.10 -10.31 -14.82
C SER A 152 23.76 -10.97 -15.15
N PRO A 153 22.91 -10.34 -15.99
CA PRO A 153 21.64 -10.94 -16.39
C PRO A 153 21.87 -12.18 -17.28
N LYS A 154 21.37 -13.34 -16.84
CA LYS A 154 21.47 -14.62 -17.56
C LYS A 154 20.17 -14.99 -18.26
N THR A 155 19.05 -14.93 -17.54
CA THR A 155 17.72 -15.30 -18.06
C THR A 155 16.86 -14.05 -18.16
N ILE A 156 16.92 -13.36 -19.30
CA ILE A 156 16.18 -12.10 -19.52
C ILE A 156 14.72 -12.39 -19.83
N GLU A 157 13.82 -11.85 -19.00
CA GLU A 157 12.36 -11.99 -19.15
C GLU A 157 11.71 -10.73 -19.74
N TYR A 158 12.33 -9.57 -19.53
CA TYR A 158 11.78 -8.30 -19.98
C TYR A 158 12.88 -7.33 -20.37
N THR A 159 12.60 -6.52 -21.38
CA THR A 159 13.49 -5.45 -21.86
C THR A 159 12.66 -4.29 -22.40
N ARG A 160 12.95 -3.06 -21.96
CA ARG A 160 12.29 -1.85 -22.47
C ARG A 160 13.23 -0.65 -22.45
N GLN A 161 13.16 0.16 -23.50
CA GLN A 161 13.83 1.46 -23.56
C GLN A 161 13.07 2.49 -22.70
N LEU A 162 13.80 3.21 -21.83
CA LEU A 162 13.33 4.41 -21.13
C LEU A 162 13.48 5.67 -21.97
#